data_AF-A0A2E5I8K3-F1
#
_entry.id   AF-A0A2E5I8K3-F1
#
_cell.length_a   1.000
_cell.length_b   1.000
_cell.length_c   1.000
_cell.angle_alpha   90.00
_cell.angle_beta   90.00
_cell.angle_gamma   90.00
#
_symmetry.space_group_name_H-M   'P 1'
#
loop_
_entity.id
_entity.type
_entity.pdbx_description
1 polymer ?
#
loop_
_entity_poly.entity_id
_entity_poly.type
_entity_poly.pdbx_seq_one_letter_code
_entity_poly.pdbx_strand_id
1 'polypeptide(L)'
;MSDDIVSKNGSVVGSWNGENIEDLKKEMARIKQELRGQGNKDKVEHTGVPHRDQFPDDLKDFTAYILWACDKNNMCLVGSGANRSESVESIREFYANDVAKASLDRHNLD
;
A
#
# COMPACT_ATOMS: atom_id res chain seq x y z
N MET A 1 9.86 4.58 15.26
CA MET A 1 9.62 3.47 14.30
C MET A 1 10.85 3.35 13.44
N SER A 2 11.17 2.14 12.98
CA SER A 2 12.27 1.97 12.02
C SER A 2 11.81 2.42 10.63
N ASP A 3 12.76 2.88 9.82
CA ASP A 3 12.56 3.21 8.40
C ASP A 3 12.87 1.99 7.51
N ASP A 4 13.17 0.82 8.09
CA ASP A 4 13.58 -0.37 7.35
C ASP A 4 12.42 -1.00 6.56
N ILE A 5 12.69 -1.33 5.29
CA ILE A 5 11.83 -2.20 4.48
C ILE A 5 12.36 -3.63 4.60
N VAL A 6 11.50 -4.52 5.07
CA VAL A 6 11.84 -5.91 5.38
C VAL A 6 11.21 -6.85 4.35
N SER A 7 12.02 -7.76 3.81
CA SER A 7 11.55 -8.80 2.89
C SER A 7 10.81 -9.91 3.63
N LYS A 8 10.13 -10.79 2.89
CA LYS A 8 9.44 -11.95 3.45
C LYS A 8 10.37 -12.87 4.25
N ASN A 9 11.65 -12.91 3.89
CA ASN A 9 12.66 -13.71 4.58
C ASN A 9 13.24 -13.01 5.84
N GLY A 10 12.79 -11.80 6.17
CA GLY A 10 13.25 -11.04 7.33
C GLY A 10 14.51 -10.21 7.08
N SER A 11 14.98 -10.11 5.84
CA SER A 11 16.14 -9.29 5.49
C SER A 11 15.73 -7.83 5.29
N VAL A 12 16.52 -6.89 5.80
CA VAL A 12 16.40 -5.48 5.43
C VAL A 12 16.91 -5.31 3.99
N VAL A 13 16.06 -4.81 3.11
CA VAL A 13 16.33 -4.71 1.66
C VAL A 13 16.27 -3.27 1.13
N GLY A 14 15.87 -2.33 1.98
CA GLY A 14 15.83 -0.91 1.68
C GLY A 14 15.30 -0.13 2.88
N SER A 15 15.04 1.16 2.67
CA SER A 15 14.50 2.03 3.71
C SER A 15 13.61 3.12 3.13
N TRP A 16 12.61 3.55 3.90
CA TRP A 16 11.76 4.70 3.59
C TRP A 16 11.29 5.35 4.88
N ASN A 17 11.29 6.68 4.91
CA ASN A 17 11.10 7.50 6.12
C ASN A 17 9.66 8.04 6.32
N GLY A 18 8.71 7.64 5.47
CA GLY A 18 7.32 8.07 5.58
C GLY A 18 7.00 9.46 5.01
N GLU A 19 7.96 10.18 4.40
CA GLU A 19 7.74 11.57 3.97
C GLU A 19 7.04 11.70 2.63
N ASN A 20 7.45 10.91 1.64
CA ASN A 20 6.97 11.04 0.26
C ASN A 20 6.73 9.66 -0.36
N ILE A 21 5.51 9.43 -0.83
CA ILE A 21 5.10 8.15 -1.40
C ILE A 21 5.80 7.81 -2.73
N GLU A 22 6.20 8.82 -3.51
CA GLU A 22 6.90 8.59 -4.78
C GLU A 22 8.32 8.08 -4.55
N ASP A 23 8.95 8.44 -3.42
CA ASP A 23 10.25 7.91 -3.03
C ASP A 23 10.11 6.43 -2.64
N LEU A 24 9.08 6.07 -1.87
CA LEU A 24 8.78 4.67 -1.59
C LEU A 24 8.52 3.88 -2.88
N LYS A 25 7.74 4.43 -3.81
CA LYS A 25 7.43 3.77 -5.09
C LYS A 25 8.69 3.51 -5.92
N LYS A 26 9.61 4.46 -6.00
CA LYS A 26 10.92 4.27 -6.65
C LYS A 26 11.75 3.20 -5.94
N GLU A 27 11.79 3.24 -4.61
CA GLU A 27 12.54 2.28 -3.81
C GLU A 27 11.98 0.86 -3.95
N MET A 28 10.65 0.70 -3.94
CA MET A 28 9.98 -0.58 -4.18
C MET A 28 10.26 -1.11 -5.60
N ALA A 29 10.38 -0.24 -6.61
CA ALA A 29 10.79 -0.66 -7.95
C ALA A 29 12.25 -1.16 -7.98
N ARG A 30 13.17 -0.45 -7.31
CA ARG A 30 14.58 -0.84 -7.16
C ARG A 30 14.70 -2.20 -6.47
N ILE A 31 14.06 -2.37 -5.31
CA ILE A 31 14.08 -3.62 -4.52
C ILE A 31 13.55 -4.79 -5.35
N LYS A 32 12.45 -4.60 -6.09
CA LYS A 32 11.88 -5.66 -6.94
C LYS A 32 12.83 -6.10 -8.04
N GLN A 33 13.55 -5.18 -8.66
CA GLN A 33 14.55 -5.52 -9.68
C GLN A 33 15.72 -6.28 -9.06
N GLU A 34 16.20 -5.82 -7.89
CA GLU A 34 17.31 -6.46 -7.18
C GLU A 34 16.97 -7.89 -6.74
N LEU A 35 15.83 -8.10 -6.06
CA LEU A 35 15.41 -9.42 -5.60
C LEU A 35 15.17 -10.39 -6.76
N ARG A 36 14.63 -9.91 -7.89
CA ARG A 36 14.50 -10.72 -9.12
C ARG A 36 15.87 -11.15 -9.66
N GLY A 37 16.87 -10.26 -9.61
CA GLY A 37 18.24 -10.54 -10.06
C GLY A 37 18.96 -11.58 -9.20
N GLN A 38 18.62 -11.67 -7.90
CA GLN A 38 19.19 -12.65 -6.98
C GLN A 38 18.70 -14.09 -7.22
N GLY A 39 17.66 -14.27 -8.06
CA GLY A 39 17.14 -15.60 -8.43
C GLY A 39 16.45 -16.38 -7.29
N ASN A 40 16.35 -15.79 -6.10
CA ASN A 40 15.57 -16.35 -5.00
C ASN A 40 14.08 -15.95 -5.14
N LYS A 41 13.19 -16.65 -4.43
CA LYS A 41 11.75 -16.33 -4.40
C LYS A 41 11.41 -15.24 -3.38
N ASP A 42 12.39 -14.46 -2.95
CA ASP A 42 12.19 -13.41 -1.95
C ASP A 42 11.42 -12.24 -2.55
N LYS A 43 10.64 -11.55 -1.71
CA LYS A 43 9.80 -10.42 -2.09
C LYS A 43 9.46 -9.61 -0.85
N VAL A 44 9.14 -8.34 -1.05
CA VAL A 44 8.52 -7.50 -0.02
C VAL A 44 7.01 -7.70 -0.06
N GLU A 45 6.40 -7.87 1.10
CA GLU A 45 4.95 -7.83 1.30
C GLU A 45 4.57 -6.52 2.01
N HIS A 46 3.33 -6.06 1.86
CA HIS A 46 2.85 -4.78 2.43
C HIS A 46 3.07 -4.65 3.95
N THR A 47 3.15 -5.76 4.69
CA THR A 47 3.46 -5.79 6.12
C THR A 47 4.93 -5.52 6.45
N GLY A 48 5.83 -5.63 5.47
CA GLY A 48 7.25 -5.33 5.60
C GLY A 48 7.63 -3.88 5.29
N VAL A 49 6.66 -3.02 4.96
CA VAL A 49 6.88 -1.59 4.75
C VAL A 49 6.66 -0.84 6.08
N PRO A 50 7.53 0.11 6.46
CA PRO A 50 7.44 0.84 7.72
C PRO A 50 6.29 1.85 7.75
N HIS A 51 6.14 2.53 8.88
CA HIS A 51 5.19 3.65 9.09
C HIS A 51 3.70 3.29 8.91
N ARG A 52 3.31 2.07 9.30
CA ARG A 52 1.91 1.63 9.25
C ARG A 52 0.98 2.44 10.16
N ASP A 53 1.52 3.18 11.12
CA ASP A 53 0.80 4.12 11.96
C ASP A 53 0.28 5.36 11.19
N GLN A 54 0.87 5.69 10.03
CA GLN A 54 0.45 6.83 9.20
C GLN A 54 -0.86 6.57 8.42
N PHE A 55 -1.35 5.33 8.41
CA PHE A 55 -2.66 5.03 7.85
C PHE A 55 -3.76 5.77 8.62
N PRO A 56 -4.65 6.50 7.92
CA PRO A 56 -5.91 6.95 8.51
C PRO A 56 -6.70 5.76 9.07
N ASP A 57 -7.39 5.94 10.20
CA ASP A 57 -8.08 4.85 10.90
C ASP A 57 -9.07 4.11 10.00
N ASP A 58 -9.82 4.83 9.18
CA ASP A 58 -10.79 4.28 8.23
C ASP A 58 -10.14 3.44 7.13
N LEU A 59 -8.89 3.71 6.77
CA LEU A 59 -8.15 2.94 5.77
C LEU A 59 -7.43 1.72 6.36
N LYS A 60 -7.35 1.58 7.69
CA LYS A 60 -6.79 0.37 8.32
C LYS A 60 -7.63 -0.87 8.04
N ASP A 61 -8.94 -0.68 7.89
CA ASP A 61 -9.94 -1.72 7.59
C ASP A 61 -10.33 -1.77 6.10
N PHE A 62 -9.63 -1.03 5.24
CA PHE A 62 -9.92 -1.01 3.80
C PHE A 62 -9.51 -2.34 3.13
N THR A 63 -10.44 -2.95 2.39
CA THR A 63 -10.26 -4.31 1.84
C THR A 63 -10.38 -4.41 0.31
N ALA A 64 -10.78 -3.35 -0.39
CA ALA A 64 -11.02 -3.42 -1.83
C ALA A 64 -9.74 -3.68 -2.65
N TYR A 65 -8.58 -3.23 -2.17
CA TYR A 65 -7.27 -3.59 -2.72
C TYR A 65 -6.15 -3.35 -1.72
N ILE A 66 -4.94 -3.83 -2.04
CA ILE A 66 -3.76 -3.71 -1.18
C ILE A 66 -3.31 -2.25 -1.08
N LEU A 67 -3.28 -1.74 0.15
CA LEU A 67 -2.55 -0.53 0.52
C LEU A 67 -1.20 -0.92 1.14
N TRP A 68 -0.12 -0.33 0.67
CA TRP A 68 1.24 -0.63 1.13
C TRP A 68 1.68 0.30 2.27
N ALA A 69 1.52 1.60 2.06
CA ALA A 69 1.79 2.65 3.04
C ALA A 69 1.06 3.92 2.63
N CYS A 70 0.91 4.86 3.58
CA CYS A 70 0.53 6.24 3.31
C CYS A 70 1.63 7.15 3.84
N ASP A 71 1.93 8.23 3.10
CA ASP A 71 2.88 9.25 3.53
C ASP A 71 2.19 10.34 4.38
N LYS A 72 2.99 11.26 4.92
CA LYS A 72 2.50 12.39 5.72
C LYS A 72 1.61 13.38 4.95
N ASN A 73 1.58 13.31 3.62
CA ASN A 73 0.79 14.17 2.75
C ASN A 73 -0.53 13.50 2.33
N ASN A 74 -0.94 12.43 3.00
CA ASN A 74 -2.14 11.65 2.68
C ASN A 74 -2.12 11.05 1.27
N MET A 75 -0.95 10.67 0.78
CA MET A 75 -0.80 9.88 -0.44
C MET A 75 -0.43 8.45 -0.09
N CYS A 76 -1.08 7.47 -0.70
CA CYS A 76 -0.88 6.07 -0.41
C CYS A 76 -0.34 5.31 -1.63
N LEU A 77 0.56 4.37 -1.39
CA LEU A 77 1.08 3.43 -2.39
C LEU A 77 0.15 2.24 -2.45
N VAL A 78 -0.39 1.96 -3.63
CA VAL A 78 -1.49 1.00 -3.80
C VAL A 78 -1.24 0.00 -4.93
N GLY A 79 -2.08 -1.03 -4.95
CA GLY A 79 -2.11 -2.06 -5.97
C GLY A 79 -1.15 -3.23 -5.67
N SER A 80 -1.42 -4.40 -6.25
CA SER A 80 -0.62 -5.62 -6.00
C SER A 80 0.87 -5.45 -6.32
N GLY A 81 1.18 -4.53 -7.23
CA GLY A 81 2.53 -4.21 -7.67
C GLY A 81 3.20 -3.04 -6.97
N ALA A 82 2.60 -2.43 -5.93
CA ALA A 82 3.14 -1.24 -5.26
C ALA A 82 3.62 -0.17 -6.28
N ASN A 83 2.79 0.10 -7.30
CA ASN A 83 3.20 0.79 -8.53
C ASN A 83 2.33 2.01 -8.86
N ARG A 84 1.29 2.27 -8.07
CA ARG A 84 0.42 3.43 -8.22
C ARG A 84 0.33 4.18 -6.91
N SER A 85 0.14 5.48 -7.00
CA SER A 85 -0.10 6.37 -5.88
C SER A 85 -1.49 6.98 -6.03
N GLU A 86 -2.24 7.01 -4.93
CA GLU A 86 -3.58 7.57 -4.88
C GLU A 86 -3.71 8.38 -3.58
N SER A 87 -4.47 9.47 -3.60
CA SER A 87 -4.74 10.23 -2.37
C SER A 87 -5.73 9.48 -1.49
N VAL A 88 -5.62 9.63 -0.16
CA VAL A 88 -6.58 9.09 0.81
C VAL A 88 -8.02 9.48 0.43
N GLU A 89 -8.23 10.71 -0.03
CA GLU A 89 -9.54 11.19 -0.48
C GLU A 89 -10.10 10.39 -1.66
N SER A 90 -9.29 10.17 -2.70
CA SER A 90 -9.68 9.37 -3.86
C SER A 90 -10.04 7.92 -3.47
N ILE A 91 -9.30 7.34 -2.52
CA ILE A 91 -9.57 5.99 -2.00
C ILE A 91 -10.92 5.96 -1.28
N ARG A 92 -11.22 6.96 -0.46
CA ARG A 92 -12.49 7.08 0.27
C ARG A 92 -13.68 7.26 -0.67
N GLU A 93 -13.54 8.11 -1.68
CA GLU A 93 -14.58 8.31 -2.69
C GLU A 93 -14.89 7.00 -3.44
N PHE A 94 -13.84 6.26 -3.82
CA PHE A 94 -14.01 4.95 -4.43
C PHE A 94 -14.77 3.98 -3.51
N TYR A 95 -14.37 3.90 -2.23
CA TYR A 95 -14.98 3.01 -1.24
C TYR A 95 -16.45 3.35 -0.98
N ALA A 96 -16.76 4.63 -0.77
CA ALA A 96 -18.13 5.08 -0.53
C ALA A 96 -19.04 4.79 -1.72
N ASN A 97 -18.54 4.98 -2.94
CA ASN A 97 -19.27 4.65 -4.16
C ASN A 97 -19.52 3.14 -4.30
N ASP A 98 -18.55 2.31 -3.95
CA ASP A 98 -18.68 0.84 -4.00
C ASP A 98 -19.75 0.35 -3.00
N VAL A 99 -19.70 0.86 -1.77
CA VAL A 99 -20.72 0.57 -0.73
C VAL A 99 -22.11 1.05 -1.17
N ALA A 100 -22.20 2.24 -1.75
CA ALA A 100 -23.48 2.78 -2.26
C ALA A 100 -24.06 1.89 -3.37
N LYS A 101 -23.24 1.43 -4.32
CA LYS A 101 -23.65 0.48 -5.36
C LYS A 101 -24.11 -0.85 -4.79
N ALA A 102 -23.33 -1.44 -3.89
CA ALA A 102 -23.68 -2.70 -3.23
C ALA A 102 -25.00 -2.59 -2.44
N SER A 103 -25.28 -1.42 -1.85
CA SER A 103 -26.56 -1.18 -1.17
C SER A 103 -27.74 -1.07 -2.13
N LEU A 104 -27.58 -0.38 -3.25
CA LEU A 104 -28.62 -0.26 -4.29
C LEU A 104 -28.94 -1.61 -4.93
N ASP A 105 -27.92 -2.42 -5.22
CA ASP A 105 -28.12 -3.74 -5.82
C ASP A 105 -28.90 -4.68 -4.89
N ARG A 106 -28.68 -4.60 -3.56
CA ARG A 106 -29.47 -5.36 -2.58
C ARG A 106 -30.94 -4.92 -2.52
N HIS A 107 -31.22 -3.63 -2.65
CA HIS A 107 -32.59 -3.12 -2.63
C HIS A 107 -33.37 -3.36 -3.93
N ASN A 108 -32.69 -3.57 -5.05
CA ASN A 108 -33.32 -3.89 -6.33
C ASN A 108 -33.60 -5.40 -6.52
N LEU A 109 -33.25 -6.23 -5.53
CA LEU A 109 -33.50 -7.67 -5.52
C LEU A 109 -34.71 -8.07 -4.64
N ASP A 110 -35.36 -7.09 -4.00
CA ASP A 110 -36.60 -7.24 -3.22
C ASP A 110 -37.84 -6.82 -4.02
#